data_AF-B7KMD2-F1
#
_entry.id   AF-B7KMD2-F1
#
_cell.length_a   1.000
_cell.length_b   1.000
_cell.length_c   1.000
_cell.angle_alpha   90.00
_cell.angle_beta   90.00
_cell.angle_gamma   90.00
#
_symmetry.space_group_name_H-M   'P 1'
#
loop_
_entity.id
_entity.type
_entity.pdbx_description
1 polymer ?
#
loop_
_entity_poly.entity_id
_entity_poly.type
_entity_poly.pdbx_seq_one_letter_code
_entity_poly.pdbx_strand_id
1 'polypeptide(L)'
;MKITSLLTTNKKIIIKKLSIFLMIAALILQLINFYLVLSHQEMPWFWVGIIEIASVALFIHLLEGIVAFFWALSKRKNPFKYGLYSFFTGTISLLELFDNKS
;
A
#
# COMPACT_ATOMS: atom_id res chain seq x y z
N MET A 1 2.55 21.45 23.41
CA MET A 1 2.40 19.99 23.17
C MET A 1 1.21 19.60 22.27
N LYS A 2 0.07 20.33 22.28
CA LYS A 2 -1.15 19.97 21.49
C LYS A 2 -1.09 20.28 19.99
N ILE A 3 -0.34 21.30 19.56
CA ILE A 3 -0.30 21.74 18.15
C ILE A 3 0.58 20.80 17.29
N THR A 4 1.69 20.33 17.85
CA THR A 4 2.60 19.38 17.20
C THR A 4 1.98 17.99 17.00
N SER A 5 1.12 17.54 17.92
CA SER A 5 0.37 16.27 17.78
C SER A 5 -0.74 16.35 16.70
N LEU A 6 -1.36 17.53 16.52
CA LEU A 6 -2.36 17.74 15.47
C LEU A 6 -1.71 17.77 14.07
N LEU A 7 -0.59 18.46 13.93
CA LEU A 7 0.15 18.54 12.66
C LEU A 7 0.66 17.16 12.20
N THR A 8 1.12 16.32 13.11
CA THR A 8 1.59 14.95 12.80
C THR A 8 0.44 14.01 12.42
N THR A 9 -0.71 14.15 13.05
CA THR A 9 -1.92 13.37 12.72
C THR A 9 -2.43 13.71 11.31
N ASN A 10 -2.50 14.99 10.96
CA ASN A 10 -2.95 15.44 9.64
C ASN A 10 -2.03 14.92 8.52
N LYS A 11 -0.71 14.92 8.75
CA LYS A 11 0.27 14.36 7.80
C LYS A 11 0.04 12.87 7.55
N LYS A 12 -0.16 12.06 8.60
CA LYS A 12 -0.45 10.63 8.46
C LYS A 12 -1.72 10.38 7.63
N ILE A 13 -2.78 11.15 7.88
CA ILE A 13 -4.04 11.03 7.12
C ILE A 13 -3.84 11.34 5.63
N ILE A 14 -3.08 12.39 5.30
CA ILE A 14 -2.79 12.77 3.92
C ILE A 14 -2.01 11.66 3.20
N ILE A 15 -0.95 11.14 3.84
CA ILE A 15 -0.12 10.06 3.27
C ILE A 15 -0.97 8.84 2.97
N LYS A 16 -1.86 8.44 3.90
CA LYS A 16 -2.74 7.27 3.72
C LYS A 16 -3.69 7.43 2.54
N LYS A 17 -4.33 8.59 2.42
CA LYS A 17 -5.24 8.87 1.29
C LYS A 17 -4.49 8.85 -0.03
N LEU A 18 -3.32 9.46 -0.09
CA LEU A 18 -2.48 9.47 -1.28
C LEU A 18 -2.00 8.05 -1.64
N SER A 19 -1.57 7.27 -0.64
CA SER A 19 -1.16 5.87 -0.81
C SER A 19 -2.28 5.01 -1.41
N ILE A 20 -3.51 5.12 -0.90
CA ILE A 20 -4.66 4.39 -1.44
C ILE A 20 -4.85 4.72 -2.93
N PHE A 21 -4.83 6.01 -3.27
CA PHE A 21 -4.99 6.46 -4.65
C PHE A 21 -3.88 5.91 -5.56
N LEU A 22 -2.62 5.99 -5.11
CA LEU A 22 -1.48 5.48 -5.85
C LEU A 22 -1.50 3.96 -6.03
N MET A 23 -1.93 3.19 -5.02
CA MET A 23 -2.04 1.73 -5.12
C MET A 23 -3.14 1.28 -6.05
N ILE A 24 -4.29 1.97 -6.06
CA ILE A 24 -5.34 1.71 -7.05
C ILE A 24 -4.82 2.02 -8.46
N ALA A 25 -4.17 3.16 -8.66
CA ALA A 25 -3.59 3.53 -9.95
C ALA A 25 -2.52 2.53 -10.40
N ALA A 26 -1.65 2.08 -9.49
CA ALA A 26 -0.63 1.06 -9.76
C ALA A 26 -1.26 -0.27 -10.18
N LEU A 27 -2.29 -0.75 -9.47
CA LEU A 27 -3.01 -1.98 -9.83
C LEU A 27 -3.66 -1.88 -11.21
N ILE A 28 -4.33 -0.76 -11.52
CA ILE A 28 -4.92 -0.53 -12.84
C ILE A 28 -3.82 -0.53 -13.92
N LEU A 29 -2.70 0.14 -13.67
CA LEU A 29 -1.58 0.19 -14.61
C LEU A 29 -0.99 -1.21 -14.87
N GLN A 30 -0.84 -2.03 -13.82
CA GLN A 30 -0.40 -3.42 -13.97
C GLN A 30 -1.40 -4.29 -14.73
N LEU A 31 -2.70 -4.10 -14.50
CA LEU A 31 -3.74 -4.80 -15.25
C LEU A 31 -3.72 -4.44 -16.74
N ILE A 32 -3.52 -3.16 -17.07
CA ILE A 32 -3.35 -2.70 -18.45
C ILE A 32 -2.10 -3.32 -19.07
N ASN A 33 -0.96 -3.27 -18.37
CA ASN A 33 0.29 -3.86 -18.86
C ASN A 33 0.13 -5.36 -19.13
N PHE A 34 -0.50 -6.09 -18.19
CA PHE A 34 -0.79 -7.51 -18.35
C PHE A 34 -1.69 -7.79 -19.57
N TYR A 35 -2.74 -6.99 -19.77
CA TYR A 35 -3.63 -7.10 -20.93
C TYR A 35 -2.90 -6.87 -22.26
N LEU A 36 -2.01 -5.86 -22.33
CA LEU A 36 -1.23 -5.59 -23.54
C LEU A 36 -0.31 -6.76 -23.88
N VAL A 37 0.42 -7.29 -22.88
CA VAL A 37 1.28 -8.46 -23.06
C VAL A 37 0.49 -9.67 -23.58
N LEU A 38 -0.70 -9.93 -23.02
CA LEU A 38 -1.60 -10.99 -23.51
C LEU A 38 -2.11 -10.75 -24.93
N SER A 39 -2.19 -9.49 -25.35
CA SER A 39 -2.62 -9.08 -26.69
C SER A 39 -1.46 -8.97 -27.68
N HIS A 40 -0.26 -9.44 -27.32
CA HIS A 40 0.98 -9.28 -28.10
C HIS A 40 1.30 -7.82 -28.47
N GLN A 41 0.90 -6.89 -27.60
CA GLN A 41 1.19 -5.47 -27.70
C GLN A 41 2.17 -5.08 -26.59
N GLU A 42 2.97 -4.06 -26.85
CA GLU A 42 3.91 -3.52 -25.86
C GLU A 42 3.45 -2.15 -25.38
N MET A 43 3.72 -1.89 -24.10
CA MET A 43 3.51 -0.55 -23.54
C MET A 43 4.56 0.41 -24.14
N PRO A 44 4.20 1.67 -24.44
CA PRO A 44 5.18 2.65 -24.88
C PRO A 44 6.35 2.79 -23.89
N TRP A 45 7.58 2.92 -24.40
CA TRP A 45 8.82 2.89 -23.61
C TRP A 45 8.84 3.88 -22.43
N PHE A 46 8.18 5.03 -22.55
CA PHE A 46 8.13 6.04 -21.49
C PHE A 46 7.32 5.59 -20.26
N TRP A 47 6.42 4.62 -20.40
CA TRP A 47 5.68 4.03 -19.29
C TRP A 47 6.45 2.94 -18.55
N VAL A 48 7.51 2.38 -19.14
CA VAL A 48 8.25 1.24 -18.58
C VAL A 48 8.76 1.57 -17.18
N GLY A 49 9.42 2.73 -17.01
CA GLY A 49 9.90 3.15 -15.69
C GLY A 49 8.78 3.34 -14.65
N ILE A 50 7.61 3.84 -15.07
CA ILE A 50 6.46 4.02 -14.18
C ILE A 50 5.89 2.66 -13.76
N ILE A 51 5.81 1.70 -14.69
CA ILE A 51 5.38 0.34 -14.42
C ILE A 51 6.31 -0.34 -13.43
N GLU A 52 7.63 -0.23 -13.61
CA GLU A 52 8.61 -0.82 -12.69
C GLU A 52 8.49 -0.25 -11.28
N ILE A 53 8.38 1.08 -11.15
CA ILE A 53 8.17 1.73 -9.84
C ILE A 53 6.86 1.26 -9.22
N ALA A 54 5.78 1.20 -10.01
CA ALA A 54 4.49 0.70 -9.55
C ALA A 54 4.57 -0.77 -9.09
N SER A 55 5.30 -1.62 -9.81
CA SER A 55 5.54 -3.03 -9.44
C SER A 55 6.27 -3.14 -8.11
N VAL A 56 7.36 -2.39 -7.93
CA VAL A 56 8.12 -2.37 -6.68
C VAL A 56 7.26 -1.89 -5.52
N ALA A 57 6.49 -0.82 -5.72
CA ALA A 57 5.58 -0.29 -4.69
C ALA A 57 4.51 -1.32 -4.30
N LEU A 58 3.84 -1.94 -5.26
CA LEU A 58 2.86 -3.00 -5.01
C LEU A 58 3.47 -4.20 -4.28
N PHE A 59 4.69 -4.59 -4.64
CA PHE A 59 5.38 -5.70 -3.99
C PHE A 59 5.73 -5.39 -2.53
N ILE A 60 6.28 -4.21 -2.24
CA ILE A 60 6.58 -3.80 -0.86
C ILE A 60 5.30 -3.74 -0.04
N HIS A 61 4.25 -3.11 -0.56
CA HIS A 61 2.95 -3.02 0.11
C HIS A 61 2.31 -4.39 0.34
N LEU A 62 2.51 -5.35 -0.58
CA LEU A 62 2.08 -6.74 -0.39
C LEU A 62 2.80 -7.40 0.79
N LEU A 63 4.12 -7.24 0.90
CA LEU A 63 4.88 -7.75 2.04
C LEU A 63 4.41 -7.13 3.37
N GLU A 64 4.15 -5.83 3.39
CA GLU A 64 3.61 -5.14 4.57
C GLU A 64 2.21 -5.65 4.95
N GLY A 65 1.35 -5.88 3.95
CA GLY A 65 0.05 -6.51 4.13
C GLY A 65 0.15 -7.92 4.72
N ILE A 66 1.09 -8.74 4.24
CA ILE A 66 1.36 -10.09 4.76
C ILE A 66 1.83 -10.03 6.21
N VAL A 67 2.77 -9.13 6.54
CA VAL A 67 3.25 -8.92 7.92
C VAL A 67 2.08 -8.54 8.84
N ALA A 68 1.25 -7.58 8.43
CA ALA A 68 0.09 -7.16 9.22
C ALA A 68 -0.95 -8.28 9.40
N PHE A 69 -1.16 -9.09 8.37
CA PHE A 69 -2.06 -10.24 8.41
C PHE A 69 -1.62 -11.24 9.48
N PHE A 70 -0.35 -11.69 9.44
CA PHE A 70 0.16 -12.68 10.39
C PHE A 70 0.24 -12.14 11.82
N TRP A 71 0.60 -10.86 11.98
CA TRP A 71 0.55 -10.22 13.30
C TRP A 71 -0.88 -10.16 13.85
N ALA A 72 -1.86 -9.79 13.04
CA ALA A 72 -3.25 -9.72 13.49
C ALA A 72 -3.79 -11.11 13.84
N LEU A 73 -3.42 -12.12 13.05
CA LEU A 73 -3.73 -13.52 13.33
C LEU A 73 -3.14 -13.96 14.68
N SER A 74 -1.86 -13.65 14.96
CA SER A 74 -1.23 -13.99 16.25
C SER A 74 -1.83 -13.25 17.45
N LYS A 75 -2.53 -12.14 17.21
CA LYS A 75 -3.23 -11.35 18.23
C LYS A 75 -4.74 -11.62 18.29
N ARG A 76 -5.25 -12.66 17.61
CA ARG A 76 -6.68 -13.01 17.51
C ARG A 76 -7.56 -11.84 17.04
N LYS A 77 -7.01 -10.96 16.19
CA LYS A 77 -7.73 -9.89 15.50
C LYS A 77 -8.07 -10.35 14.08
N ASN A 78 -8.97 -9.66 13.38
CA ASN A 78 -9.35 -9.99 12.00
C ASN A 78 -8.16 -9.81 11.04
N PRO A 79 -7.53 -10.89 10.51
CA PRO A 79 -6.30 -10.78 9.74
C PRO A 79 -6.48 -10.04 8.40
N PHE A 80 -7.60 -10.29 7.71
CA PHE A 80 -7.91 -9.66 6.43
C PHE A 80 -8.07 -8.15 6.54
N LYS A 81 -8.71 -7.67 7.61
CA LYS A 81 -8.87 -6.23 7.85
C LYS A 81 -7.52 -5.54 7.96
N TYR A 82 -6.59 -6.09 8.74
CA TYR A 82 -5.27 -5.49 8.96
C TYR A 82 -4.34 -5.66 7.77
N GLY A 83 -4.39 -6.81 7.10
CA GLY A 83 -3.61 -7.08 5.89
C GLY A 83 -4.00 -6.18 4.72
N LEU A 84 -5.28 -6.11 4.36
CA LEU A 84 -5.76 -5.24 3.28
C LEU A 84 -5.51 -3.77 3.58
N TYR A 85 -5.81 -3.34 4.81
CA TYR A 85 -5.55 -1.97 5.21
C TYR A 85 -4.07 -1.60 5.06
N SER A 86 -3.17 -2.49 5.46
CA SER A 86 -1.72 -2.25 5.33
C SER A 86 -1.21 -2.32 3.91
N PHE A 87 -1.78 -3.20 3.08
CA PHE A 87 -1.51 -3.18 1.64
C PHE A 87 -1.82 -1.82 1.02
N PHE A 88 -2.93 -1.17 1.36
CA PHE A 88 -3.28 0.11 0.75
C PHE A 88 -2.62 1.34 1.38
N THR A 89 -2.24 1.27 2.66
CA THR A 89 -1.73 2.43 3.41
C THR A 89 -0.26 2.35 3.80
N GLY A 90 0.37 1.21 3.52
CA GLY A 90 1.80 0.95 3.66
C GLY A 90 2.31 1.02 5.09
N THR A 91 3.58 1.35 5.26
CA THR A 91 4.28 1.40 6.56
C THR A 91 3.55 2.21 7.65
N ILE A 92 2.78 3.24 7.28
CA ILE A 92 2.02 4.04 8.26
C ILE A 92 1.02 3.17 9.04
N SER A 93 0.37 2.18 8.42
CA SER A 93 -0.50 1.28 9.16
C SER A 93 0.26 0.32 10.06
N LEU A 94 1.46 -0.12 9.67
CA LEU A 94 2.31 -0.97 10.50
C LEU A 94 2.77 -0.20 11.75
N LEU A 95 3.13 1.08 11.60
CA LEU A 95 3.41 1.95 12.74
C LEU A 95 2.17 2.07 13.64
N GLU A 96 0.99 2.31 13.08
CA GLU A 96 -0.28 2.32 13.86
C GLU A 96 -0.58 0.97 14.55
N LEU A 97 -0.20 -0.14 13.91
CA LEU A 97 -0.37 -1.51 14.41
C LEU A 97 0.51 -1.77 15.63
N PHE A 98 1.78 -1.38 15.55
CA PHE A 98 2.78 -1.66 16.58
C PHE A 98 2.80 -0.59 17.69
N ASP A 99 2.43 0.66 17.39
CA ASP A 99 2.29 1.73 18.38
C ASP A 99 1.09 1.52 19.31
N ASN A 100 0.04 0.83 18.82
CA ASN A 100 -1.03 0.33 19.68
C ASN A 100 -0.50 -0.86 20.50
N LYS A 101 0.27 -0.54 21.56
CA LYS A 101 0.56 -1.48 22.65
C LYS A 101 -0.75 -2.10 23.11
N SER A 102 -0.80 -3.43 23.03
CA SER A 102 -1.86 -4.27 23.58
C SER A 102 -2.21 -3.90 25.01
#